data_AF-A0AAE9A6M8-F1
#
_entry.id   AF-A0AAE9A6M8-F1
#
_cell.length_a   1.000
_cell.length_b   1.000
_cell.length_c   1.000
_cell.angle_alpha   90.00
_cell.angle_beta   90.00
_cell.angle_gamma   90.00
#
_symmetry.space_group_name_H-M   'P 1'
#
loop_
_entity.id
_entity.type
_entity.pdbx_description
1 polymer ?
#
loop_
_entity_poly.entity_id
_entity_poly.type
_entity_poly.pdbx_seq_one_letter_code
_entity_poly.pdbx_strand_id
1 'polypeptide(L)'
;MIKDEANQFFKDQVYDVAADLYSVAIELHPTAVLYGNRAQAYLKKELYGSALEDADNAISIDPSYVKGFYRRATANMALGRFRKALADYQAVVKVVPNDKDAKSKFEECQKIVRRQNFLAAISVDHDKKTVAETLDINAIAIEDSYEGPHLGEKITKEFMLELISKFKDQKKLHKKYAFKMLLDFYNYVKELPTMVEITVPAGKKFTICGDVHGQFYDLCNIFEINGMPSETNPYLFNGDFVDRGSFSVETIFTMIGFKLLYPNHFFMSRGNHESDVMNKMYGFEGEVKAKYTQQMSDMFTETFCWLPLCHLINQKIFVCHGGLFKEDGVTLDDIKKTNRNRQPPDEGIMCDLLWSDPQPIDGRSPSKRGVGCQFGPDVTAKWCEANGIEYVVRSHEVKPEGYEMHHNGQCYTVFSAPNYCDQMNNKGAFITITGDNLSPRFTPFDAVPHPKLPPMAYANSLFGFN
;
A
#
# COMPACT_ATOMS: atom_id res chain seq x y z
N MET A 1 -37.09 10.32 0.30
CA MET A 1 -36.57 11.03 -0.89
C MET A 1 -35.04 11.04 -0.87
N ILE A 2 -34.33 11.86 -0.07
CA ILE A 2 -32.84 11.92 -0.10
C ILE A 2 -32.16 10.59 0.29
N LYS A 3 -32.62 9.93 1.37
CA LYS A 3 -32.09 8.60 1.76
C LYS A 3 -32.25 7.57 0.64
N ASP A 4 -33.39 7.58 -0.05
CA ASP A 4 -33.70 6.58 -1.07
C ASP A 4 -32.88 6.80 -2.34
N GLU A 5 -32.62 8.07 -2.66
CA GLU A 5 -31.66 8.48 -3.69
C GLU A 5 -30.23 8.05 -3.33
N ALA A 6 -29.78 8.30 -2.10
CA ALA A 6 -28.47 7.82 -1.62
C ALA A 6 -28.35 6.28 -1.69
N ASN A 7 -29.42 5.56 -1.35
CA ASN A 7 -29.47 4.10 -1.49
C ASN A 7 -29.38 3.67 -2.96
N GLN A 8 -29.93 4.45 -3.89
CA GLN A 8 -29.88 4.15 -5.32
C GLN A 8 -28.46 4.33 -5.85
N PHE A 9 -27.82 5.48 -5.58
CA PHE A 9 -26.41 5.70 -5.92
C PHE A 9 -25.49 4.64 -5.31
N PHE A 10 -25.77 4.19 -4.07
CA PHE A 10 -25.02 3.10 -3.46
C PHE A 10 -25.17 1.78 -4.25
N LYS A 11 -26.38 1.44 -4.71
CA LYS A 11 -26.60 0.23 -5.54
C LYS A 11 -25.94 0.33 -6.90
N ASP A 12 -25.91 1.54 -7.45
CA ASP A 12 -25.23 1.86 -8.70
C ASP A 12 -23.70 1.97 -8.51
N GLN A 13 -23.21 1.67 -7.31
CA GLN A 13 -21.80 1.65 -6.90
C GLN A 13 -21.11 3.03 -6.99
N VAL A 14 -21.90 4.10 -7.00
CA VAL A 14 -21.43 5.49 -6.95
C VAL A 14 -21.33 5.91 -5.48
N TYR A 15 -20.35 5.34 -4.78
CA TYR A 15 -20.24 5.44 -3.33
C TYR A 15 -19.92 6.85 -2.82
N ASP A 16 -19.23 7.68 -3.61
CA ASP A 16 -18.97 9.09 -3.29
C ASP A 16 -20.26 9.87 -3.14
N VAL A 17 -21.08 9.88 -4.20
CA VAL A 17 -22.38 10.56 -4.23
C VAL A 17 -23.32 9.99 -3.17
N ALA A 18 -23.30 8.67 -2.97
CA ALA A 18 -24.08 8.05 -1.91
C ALA A 18 -23.68 8.58 -0.51
N ALA A 19 -22.38 8.65 -0.21
CA ALA A 19 -21.88 9.16 1.06
C ALA A 19 -22.23 10.64 1.28
N ASP A 20 -22.14 11.46 0.24
CA ASP A 20 -22.49 12.88 0.30
C ASP A 20 -24.00 13.06 0.56
N LEU A 21 -24.85 12.33 -0.16
CA LEU A 21 -26.29 12.37 0.06
C LEU A 21 -26.71 11.83 1.44
N TYR A 22 -26.04 10.80 1.95
CA TYR A 22 -26.26 10.38 3.34
C TYR A 22 -25.86 11.47 4.33
N SER A 23 -24.79 12.23 4.06
CA SER A 23 -24.37 13.35 4.91
C SER A 23 -25.44 14.43 4.97
N VAL A 24 -25.99 14.83 3.83
CA VAL A 24 -27.13 15.76 3.77
C VAL A 24 -28.34 15.20 4.54
N ALA A 25 -28.66 13.91 4.40
CA ALA A 25 -29.77 13.30 5.14
C ALA A 25 -29.53 13.28 6.66
N ILE A 26 -28.28 13.08 7.10
CA ILE A 26 -27.89 13.09 8.52
C ILE A 26 -28.02 14.50 9.12
N GLU A 27 -27.61 15.54 8.39
CA GLU A 27 -27.76 16.94 8.81
C GLU A 27 -29.23 17.31 9.04
N LEU A 28 -30.13 16.79 8.21
CA LEU A 28 -31.57 17.06 8.33
C LEU A 28 -32.22 16.27 9.48
N HIS A 29 -31.92 14.98 9.60
CA HIS A 29 -32.50 14.12 10.63
C HIS A 29 -31.60 12.90 10.92
N PRO A 30 -30.70 12.97 11.92
CA PRO A 30 -29.76 11.91 12.20
C PRO A 30 -30.47 10.64 12.71
N THR A 31 -30.14 9.49 12.13
CA THR A 31 -30.67 8.19 12.56
C THR A 31 -29.59 7.11 12.49
N ALA A 32 -29.71 6.08 13.32
CA ALA A 32 -28.79 4.93 13.29
C ALA A 32 -28.69 4.27 11.90
N VAL A 33 -29.80 4.25 11.15
CA VAL A 33 -29.84 3.69 9.79
C VAL A 33 -29.01 4.54 8.81
N LEU A 34 -29.08 5.87 8.89
CA LEU A 34 -28.33 6.75 8.00
C LEU A 34 -26.82 6.63 8.24
N TYR A 35 -26.41 6.69 9.51
CA TYR A 35 -25.02 6.46 9.89
C TYR A 35 -24.55 5.06 9.47
N GLY A 36 -25.34 4.00 9.71
CA GLY A 36 -25.01 2.64 9.28
C GLY A 36 -24.88 2.46 7.77
N ASN A 37 -25.67 3.20 6.98
CA ASN A 37 -25.59 3.19 5.53
C ASN A 37 -24.37 3.98 5.02
N ARG A 38 -24.08 5.14 5.60
CA ARG A 38 -22.89 5.94 5.24
C ARG A 38 -21.59 5.23 5.66
N ALA A 39 -21.58 4.57 6.83
CA ALA A 39 -20.49 3.67 7.23
C ALA A 39 -20.25 2.56 6.17
N GLN A 40 -21.32 2.01 5.59
CA GLN A 40 -21.17 1.01 4.52
C GLN A 40 -20.60 1.61 3.22
N ALA A 41 -20.97 2.84 2.87
CA ALA A 41 -20.34 3.57 1.76
C ALA A 41 -18.85 3.80 2.04
N TYR A 42 -18.51 4.24 3.26
CA TYR A 42 -17.12 4.40 3.69
C TYR A 42 -16.34 3.09 3.70
N LEU A 43 -16.93 1.95 4.09
CA LEU A 43 -16.28 0.64 3.96
C LEU A 43 -15.97 0.28 2.50
N LYS A 44 -16.88 0.59 1.56
CA LYS A 44 -16.67 0.37 0.12
C LYS A 44 -15.63 1.31 -0.48
N LYS A 45 -15.46 2.48 0.12
CA LYS A 45 -14.40 3.45 -0.20
C LYS A 45 -13.13 3.28 0.65
N GLU A 46 -13.13 2.28 1.54
CA GLU A 46 -11.99 1.96 2.42
C GLU A 46 -11.58 3.09 3.37
N LEU A 47 -12.51 3.99 3.64
CA LEU A 47 -12.41 5.01 4.66
C LEU A 47 -12.79 4.39 6.02
N TYR A 48 -11.97 3.44 6.47
CA TYR A 48 -12.30 2.61 7.65
C TYR A 48 -12.41 3.42 8.94
N GLY A 49 -11.68 4.53 9.06
CA GLY A 49 -11.81 5.47 10.18
C GLY A 49 -13.18 6.14 10.19
N SER A 50 -13.59 6.71 9.05
CA SER A 50 -14.92 7.30 8.91
C SER A 50 -16.04 6.27 9.07
N ALA A 51 -15.81 5.02 8.61
CA ALA A 51 -16.75 3.92 8.82
C ALA A 51 -16.88 3.52 10.29
N LEU A 52 -15.78 3.52 11.06
CA LEU A 52 -15.80 3.29 12.50
C LEU A 52 -16.60 4.36 13.21
N GLU A 53 -16.32 5.64 12.93
CA GLU A 53 -17.00 6.78 13.54
C GLU A 53 -18.52 6.73 13.28
N ASP A 54 -18.93 6.50 12.04
CA ASP A 54 -20.35 6.36 11.71
C ASP A 54 -20.97 5.13 12.36
N ALA A 55 -20.25 4.01 12.45
CA ALA A 55 -20.77 2.82 13.12
C ALA A 55 -20.93 3.06 14.64
N ASP A 56 -20.02 3.78 15.28
CA ASP A 56 -20.12 4.18 16.69
C ASP A 56 -21.30 5.14 16.91
N ASN A 57 -21.50 6.11 16.02
CA ASN A 57 -22.66 7.00 16.05
C ASN A 57 -23.97 6.22 15.87
N ALA A 58 -24.01 5.25 14.96
CA ALA A 58 -25.19 4.41 14.75
C ALA A 58 -25.55 3.60 16.01
N ILE A 59 -24.57 2.99 16.67
CA ILE A 59 -24.76 2.22 17.91
C ILE A 59 -25.15 3.14 19.08
N SER A 60 -24.60 4.36 19.13
CA SER A 60 -24.93 5.33 20.17
C SER A 60 -26.37 5.83 20.07
N ILE A 61 -26.90 6.00 18.85
CA ILE A 61 -28.29 6.39 18.61
C ILE A 61 -29.25 5.23 18.87
N ASP A 62 -28.91 4.02 18.41
CA ASP A 62 -29.70 2.81 18.61
C ASP A 62 -28.80 1.61 18.97
N PRO A 63 -28.65 1.29 20.27
CA PRO A 63 -27.86 0.16 20.72
C PRO A 63 -28.39 -1.22 20.27
N SER A 64 -29.62 -1.29 19.75
CA SER A 64 -30.22 -2.51 19.20
C SER A 64 -29.95 -2.68 17.69
N TYR A 65 -29.37 -1.67 17.04
CA TYR A 65 -29.10 -1.68 15.60
C TYR A 65 -27.91 -2.60 15.25
N VAL A 66 -28.20 -3.88 15.04
CA VAL A 66 -27.22 -4.95 14.73
C VAL A 66 -26.28 -4.61 13.58
N LYS A 67 -26.77 -3.92 12.55
CA LYS A 67 -25.96 -3.51 11.40
C LYS A 67 -24.83 -2.56 11.81
N GLY A 68 -25.02 -1.71 12.83
CA GLY A 68 -23.98 -0.83 13.37
C GLY A 68 -22.77 -1.64 13.87
N PHE A 69 -23.02 -2.65 14.71
CA PHE A 69 -21.99 -3.58 15.18
C PHE A 69 -21.30 -4.30 14.03
N TYR A 70 -22.06 -4.77 13.04
CA TYR A 70 -21.48 -5.43 11.88
C TYR A 70 -20.59 -4.50 11.04
N ARG A 71 -20.98 -3.22 10.84
CA ARG A 71 -20.13 -2.23 10.15
C ARG A 71 -18.86 -1.94 10.94
N ARG A 72 -18.97 -1.77 12.26
CA ARG A 72 -17.81 -1.55 13.15
C ARG A 72 -16.87 -2.74 13.18
N ALA A 73 -17.40 -3.96 13.21
CA ALA A 73 -16.63 -5.20 13.12
C ALA A 73 -15.85 -5.27 11.81
N THR A 74 -16.51 -4.95 10.69
CA THR A 74 -15.90 -4.97 9.35
C THR A 74 -14.78 -3.94 9.25
N ALA A 75 -14.99 -2.71 9.75
CA ALA A 75 -13.95 -1.68 9.74
C ALA A 75 -12.76 -2.05 10.65
N ASN A 76 -13.02 -2.56 11.86
CA ASN A 76 -11.94 -3.04 12.74
C ASN A 76 -11.17 -4.23 12.12
N MET A 77 -11.87 -5.11 11.40
CA MET A 77 -11.24 -6.24 10.71
C MET A 77 -10.28 -5.74 9.62
N ALA A 78 -10.71 -4.79 8.80
CA ALA A 78 -9.89 -4.17 7.76
C ALA A 78 -8.69 -3.39 8.31
N LEU A 79 -8.82 -2.85 9.53
CA LEU A 79 -7.75 -2.17 10.26
C LEU A 79 -6.80 -3.12 11.01
N GLY A 80 -6.94 -4.44 10.87
CA GLY A 80 -6.15 -5.41 11.63
C GLY A 80 -6.46 -5.45 13.14
N ARG A 81 -7.50 -4.74 13.60
CA ARG A 81 -7.95 -4.67 14.99
C ARG A 81 -8.81 -5.88 15.34
N PHE A 82 -8.26 -7.08 15.10
CA PHE A 82 -9.02 -8.34 15.11
C PHE A 82 -9.71 -8.65 16.44
N ARG A 83 -9.13 -8.28 17.58
CA ARG A 83 -9.78 -8.47 18.90
C ARG A 83 -11.05 -7.63 19.06
N LYS A 84 -11.02 -6.37 18.59
CA LYS A 84 -12.19 -5.47 18.60
C LYS A 84 -13.25 -5.98 17.61
N ALA A 85 -12.82 -6.37 16.41
CA ALA A 85 -13.71 -6.95 15.41
C ALA A 85 -14.41 -8.23 15.91
N LEU A 86 -13.67 -9.12 16.57
CA LEU A 86 -14.21 -10.38 17.08
C LEU A 86 -15.32 -10.17 18.12
N ALA A 87 -15.16 -9.19 19.01
CA ALA A 87 -16.18 -8.86 20.01
C ALA A 87 -17.49 -8.39 19.34
N ASP A 88 -17.41 -7.52 18.34
CA ASP A 88 -18.58 -7.04 17.59
C ASP A 88 -19.21 -8.17 16.73
N TYR A 89 -18.41 -8.97 16.04
CA TYR A 89 -18.93 -10.12 15.28
C TYR A 89 -19.63 -11.14 16.19
N GLN A 90 -19.10 -11.39 17.38
CA GLN A 90 -19.75 -12.26 18.37
C GLN A 90 -21.12 -11.71 18.78
N ALA A 91 -21.23 -10.39 18.99
CA ALA A 91 -22.50 -9.74 19.29
C ALA A 91 -23.50 -9.89 18.12
N VAL A 92 -23.04 -9.72 16.88
CA VAL A 92 -23.88 -9.88 15.68
C VAL A 92 -24.39 -11.32 15.55
N VAL A 93 -23.50 -12.32 15.57
CA VAL A 93 -23.89 -13.74 15.39
C VAL A 93 -24.81 -14.23 16.50
N LYS A 94 -24.74 -13.64 17.71
CA LYS A 94 -25.69 -13.93 18.79
C LYS A 94 -27.12 -13.50 18.46
N VAL A 95 -27.30 -12.39 17.73
CA VAL A 95 -28.62 -11.85 17.39
C VAL A 95 -29.14 -12.41 16.06
N VAL A 96 -28.26 -12.62 15.07
CA VAL A 96 -28.59 -13.16 13.75
C VAL A 96 -27.84 -14.47 13.46
N PRO A 97 -28.12 -15.57 14.19
CA PRO A 97 -27.34 -16.81 14.12
C PRO A 97 -27.41 -17.54 12.77
N ASN A 98 -28.42 -17.23 11.95
CA ASN A 98 -28.64 -17.83 10.64
C ASN A 98 -28.03 -17.01 9.49
N ASP A 99 -27.46 -15.83 9.77
CA ASP A 99 -26.77 -15.04 8.76
C ASP A 99 -25.43 -15.71 8.40
N LYS A 100 -25.37 -16.26 7.18
CA LYS A 100 -24.21 -17.03 6.71
C LYS A 100 -22.95 -16.18 6.62
N ASP A 101 -23.09 -14.92 6.21
CA ASP A 101 -21.95 -14.03 6.03
C ASP A 101 -21.39 -13.60 7.39
N ALA A 102 -22.25 -13.18 8.32
CA ALA A 102 -21.83 -12.83 9.68
C ALA A 102 -21.12 -14.00 10.38
N LYS A 103 -21.64 -15.22 10.23
CA LYS A 103 -21.02 -16.44 10.77
C LYS A 103 -19.64 -16.70 10.16
N SER A 104 -19.53 -16.60 8.83
CA SER A 104 -18.27 -16.81 8.12
C SER A 104 -17.20 -15.80 8.56
N LYS A 105 -17.55 -14.52 8.67
CA LYS A 105 -16.63 -13.46 9.14
C LYS A 105 -16.23 -13.62 10.61
N PHE A 106 -17.16 -14.03 11.47
CA PHE A 106 -16.86 -14.36 12.87
C PHE A 106 -15.85 -15.51 12.97
N GLU A 107 -16.09 -16.62 12.27
CA GLU A 107 -15.21 -17.79 12.29
C GLU A 107 -13.81 -17.45 11.79
N GLU A 108 -13.71 -16.64 10.74
CA GLU A 108 -12.42 -16.20 10.22
C GLU A 108 -11.69 -15.26 11.19
N CYS A 109 -12.38 -14.25 11.71
CA CYS A 109 -11.81 -13.35 12.70
C CYS A 109 -11.29 -14.14 13.91
N GLN A 110 -12.05 -15.15 14.36
CA GLN A 110 -11.64 -16.05 15.43
C GLN A 110 -10.39 -16.86 15.08
N LYS A 111 -10.27 -17.41 13.86
CA LYS A 111 -9.05 -18.10 13.40
C LYS A 111 -7.84 -17.18 13.42
N ILE A 112 -7.98 -15.95 12.94
CA ILE A 112 -6.90 -14.96 12.90
C ILE A 112 -6.46 -14.61 14.32
N VAL A 113 -7.38 -14.29 15.24
CA VAL A 113 -7.04 -14.00 16.64
C VAL A 113 -6.37 -15.19 17.32
N ARG A 114 -6.85 -16.42 17.08
CA ARG A 114 -6.20 -17.64 17.60
C ARG A 114 -4.79 -17.81 17.06
N ARG A 115 -4.59 -17.61 15.75
CA ARG A 115 -3.27 -17.67 15.12
C ARG A 115 -2.33 -16.60 15.70
N GLN A 116 -2.80 -15.36 15.86
CA GLN A 116 -1.99 -14.28 16.46
C GLN A 116 -1.60 -14.59 17.90
N ASN A 117 -2.54 -15.07 18.72
CA ASN A 117 -2.24 -15.45 20.10
C ASN A 117 -1.26 -16.64 20.16
N PHE A 118 -1.39 -17.62 19.26
CA PHE A 118 -0.44 -18.72 19.13
C PHE A 118 0.96 -18.21 18.74
N LEU A 119 1.04 -17.35 17.71
CA LEU A 119 2.30 -16.75 17.25
C LEU A 119 2.97 -15.90 18.35
N ALA A 120 2.20 -15.11 19.09
CA ALA A 120 2.70 -14.32 20.21
C ALA A 120 3.17 -15.21 21.39
N ALA A 121 2.52 -16.36 21.60
CA ALA A 121 2.93 -17.31 22.62
C ALA A 121 4.23 -18.07 22.27
N ILE A 122 4.55 -18.22 20.99
CA ILE A 122 5.81 -18.83 20.53
C ILE A 122 6.92 -17.79 20.24
N SER A 123 6.60 -16.49 20.13
CA SER A 123 7.58 -15.44 19.83
C SER A 123 8.51 -15.09 21.01
N VAL A 124 8.38 -15.80 22.13
CA VAL A 124 9.29 -15.72 23.28
C VAL A 124 10.59 -16.51 23.07
N ASP A 125 10.69 -17.34 22.02
CA ASP A 125 11.96 -17.95 21.62
C ASP A 125 12.76 -16.97 20.75
N HIS A 126 13.80 -16.39 21.35
CA HIS A 126 14.77 -15.49 20.71
C HIS A 126 15.59 -16.15 19.57
N ASP A 127 15.38 -17.44 19.29
CA ASP A 127 16.17 -18.26 18.35
C ASP A 127 15.41 -18.64 17.05
N LYS A 128 14.33 -17.94 16.71
CA LYS A 128 13.60 -18.26 15.47
C LYS A 128 14.38 -17.80 14.24
N LYS A 129 15.09 -18.74 13.60
CA LYS A 129 15.78 -18.51 12.33
C LYS A 129 14.82 -18.00 11.27
N THR A 130 15.22 -16.99 10.51
CA THR A 130 14.41 -16.43 9.42
C THR A 130 14.31 -17.42 8.24
N VAL A 131 13.36 -17.20 7.33
CA VAL A 131 13.34 -17.97 6.07
C VAL A 131 14.65 -17.76 5.32
N ALA A 132 15.17 -16.53 5.30
CA ALA A 132 16.45 -16.21 4.68
C ALA A 132 17.64 -17.00 5.27
N GLU A 133 17.62 -17.34 6.56
CA GLU A 133 18.68 -18.11 7.24
C GLU A 133 18.56 -19.63 7.05
N THR A 134 17.39 -20.13 6.71
CA THR A 134 17.10 -21.58 6.60
C THR A 134 16.98 -22.06 5.16
N LEU A 135 16.87 -21.15 4.20
CA LEU A 135 16.70 -21.46 2.78
C LEU A 135 17.98 -22.00 2.15
N ASP A 136 17.95 -23.24 1.70
CA ASP A 136 18.98 -23.81 0.83
C ASP A 136 18.55 -23.72 -0.65
N ILE A 137 19.03 -22.67 -1.33
CA ILE A 137 18.76 -22.44 -2.76
C ILE A 137 19.40 -23.54 -3.63
N ASN A 138 20.53 -24.10 -3.20
CA ASN A 138 21.28 -25.08 -4.01
C ASN A 138 20.55 -26.42 -4.08
N ALA A 139 19.80 -26.78 -3.05
CA ALA A 139 18.94 -27.96 -3.02
C ALA A 139 17.74 -27.88 -4.00
N ILE A 140 17.42 -26.69 -4.52
CA ILE A 140 16.32 -26.51 -5.47
C ILE A 140 16.79 -26.92 -6.87
N ALA A 141 16.30 -28.07 -7.35
CA ALA A 141 16.47 -28.51 -8.73
C ALA A 141 15.66 -27.64 -9.70
N ILE A 142 16.18 -27.47 -10.91
CA ILE A 142 15.48 -26.85 -12.04
C ILE A 142 15.08 -27.99 -12.96
N GLU A 143 13.81 -28.04 -13.34
CA GLU A 143 13.34 -29.06 -14.26
C GLU A 143 13.83 -28.77 -15.70
N ASP A 144 14.23 -29.81 -16.44
CA ASP A 144 14.75 -29.68 -17.82
C ASP A 144 13.76 -29.00 -18.80
N SER A 145 12.47 -28.98 -18.44
CA SER A 145 11.40 -28.32 -19.20
C SER A 145 11.30 -26.80 -18.95
N TYR A 146 12.13 -26.23 -18.07
CA TYR A 146 12.11 -24.80 -17.80
C TYR A 146 12.83 -23.99 -18.90
N GLU A 147 12.06 -23.28 -19.71
CA GLU A 147 12.53 -22.45 -20.84
C GLU A 147 12.52 -20.94 -20.52
N GLY A 148 12.53 -20.58 -19.24
CA GLY A 148 12.57 -19.19 -18.79
C GLY A 148 14.00 -18.68 -18.56
N PRO A 149 14.15 -17.41 -18.13
CA PRO A 149 15.45 -16.82 -17.86
C PRO A 149 16.18 -17.56 -16.75
N HIS A 150 17.48 -17.75 -16.95
CA HIS A 150 18.38 -18.40 -16.00
C HIS A 150 19.25 -17.34 -15.31
N LEU A 151 19.13 -17.22 -13.99
CA LEU A 151 19.94 -16.29 -13.22
C LEU A 151 21.29 -16.93 -12.87
N GLY A 152 22.37 -16.30 -13.34
CA GLY A 152 23.74 -16.62 -12.93
C GLY A 152 24.08 -16.09 -11.53
N GLU A 153 25.34 -15.67 -11.32
CA GLU A 153 25.75 -15.13 -10.02
C GLU A 153 25.10 -13.77 -9.70
N LYS A 154 24.97 -12.91 -10.72
CA LYS A 154 24.43 -11.55 -10.62
C LYS A 154 23.35 -11.32 -11.66
N ILE A 155 22.46 -10.36 -11.38
CA ILE A 155 21.48 -9.89 -12.36
C ILE A 155 22.20 -9.12 -13.46
N THR A 156 21.82 -9.38 -14.71
CA THR A 156 22.29 -8.64 -15.90
C THR A 156 21.13 -7.96 -16.59
N LYS A 157 21.45 -7.03 -17.50
CA LYS A 157 20.44 -6.36 -18.33
C LYS A 157 19.70 -7.35 -19.23
N GLU A 158 20.40 -8.32 -19.79
CA GLU A 158 19.84 -9.36 -20.67
C GLU A 158 18.83 -10.22 -19.90
N PHE A 159 19.18 -10.65 -18.68
CA PHE A 159 18.28 -11.36 -17.79
C PHE A 159 17.02 -10.54 -17.50
N MET A 160 17.16 -9.24 -17.20
CA MET A 160 16.01 -8.38 -16.93
C MET A 160 15.09 -8.22 -18.14
N LEU A 161 15.65 -8.06 -19.34
CA LEU A 161 14.86 -7.96 -20.57
C LEU A 161 14.11 -9.26 -20.87
N GLU A 162 14.77 -10.40 -20.69
CA GLU A 162 14.14 -11.71 -20.85
C GLU A 162 13.04 -11.93 -19.79
N LEU A 163 13.30 -11.61 -18.53
CA LEU A 163 12.33 -11.71 -17.43
C LEU A 163 11.06 -10.90 -17.71
N ILE A 164 11.21 -9.64 -18.10
CA ILE A 164 10.08 -8.76 -18.45
C ILE A 164 9.32 -9.34 -19.64
N SER A 165 10.02 -9.85 -20.66
CA SER A 165 9.37 -10.49 -21.82
C SER A 165 8.53 -11.70 -21.39
N LYS A 166 9.09 -12.60 -20.56
CA LYS A 166 8.37 -13.79 -20.07
C LYS A 166 7.18 -13.40 -19.19
N PHE A 167 7.30 -12.37 -18.37
CA PHE A 167 6.18 -11.85 -17.57
C PHE A 167 5.08 -11.23 -18.45
N LYS A 168 5.43 -10.49 -19.51
CA LYS A 168 4.44 -10.00 -20.49
C LYS A 168 3.66 -11.15 -21.13
N ASP A 169 4.31 -12.30 -21.35
CA ASP A 169 3.73 -13.54 -21.86
C ASP A 169 3.04 -14.42 -20.78
N GLN A 170 2.81 -13.89 -19.57
CA GLN A 170 2.20 -14.60 -18.43
C GLN A 170 2.94 -15.89 -18.03
N LYS A 171 4.25 -15.96 -18.26
CA LYS A 171 5.13 -17.02 -17.75
C LYS A 171 5.69 -16.60 -16.38
N LYS A 172 6.12 -17.56 -15.56
CA LYS A 172 6.76 -17.28 -14.27
C LYS A 172 8.26 -17.51 -14.30
N LEU A 173 8.98 -16.78 -13.47
CA LEU A 173 10.37 -17.06 -13.12
C LEU A 173 10.43 -18.36 -12.30
N HIS A 174 11.39 -19.22 -12.58
CA HIS A 174 11.57 -20.46 -11.80
C HIS A 174 11.81 -20.16 -10.31
N LYS A 175 11.24 -20.99 -9.41
CA LYS A 175 11.29 -20.81 -7.95
C LYS A 175 12.72 -20.63 -7.40
N LYS A 176 13.71 -21.32 -7.96
CA LYS A 176 15.12 -21.21 -7.54
C LYS A 176 15.65 -19.79 -7.73
N TYR A 177 15.37 -19.20 -8.89
CA TYR A 177 15.83 -17.85 -9.23
C TYR A 177 15.02 -16.79 -8.50
N ALA A 178 13.72 -17.00 -8.32
CA ALA A 178 12.88 -16.14 -7.48
C ALA A 178 13.42 -16.06 -6.04
N PHE A 179 13.70 -17.20 -5.42
CA PHE A 179 14.32 -17.28 -4.09
C PHE A 179 15.71 -16.64 -4.04
N LYS A 180 16.56 -16.87 -5.05
CA LYS A 180 17.87 -16.21 -5.15
C LYS A 180 17.76 -14.69 -5.23
N MET A 181 16.92 -14.17 -6.12
CA MET A 181 16.69 -12.72 -6.23
C MET A 181 16.19 -12.13 -4.92
N LEU A 182 15.25 -12.81 -4.26
CA LEU A 182 14.69 -12.35 -2.99
C LEU A 182 15.72 -12.40 -1.86
N LEU A 183 16.60 -13.41 -1.83
CA LEU A 183 17.68 -13.52 -0.83
C LEU A 183 18.75 -12.45 -1.04
N ASP A 184 19.20 -12.27 -2.28
CA ASP A 184 20.17 -11.23 -2.63
C ASP A 184 19.62 -9.84 -2.28
N PHE A 185 18.34 -9.61 -2.57
CA PHE A 185 17.64 -8.37 -2.23
C PHE A 185 17.50 -8.17 -0.72
N TYR A 186 17.04 -9.19 0.02
CA TYR A 186 16.95 -9.18 1.48
C TYR A 186 18.28 -8.78 2.13
N ASN A 187 19.37 -9.42 1.72
CA ASN A 187 20.71 -9.12 2.24
C ASN A 187 21.13 -7.69 1.89
N TYR A 188 20.76 -7.19 0.71
CA TYR A 188 21.06 -5.81 0.32
C TYR A 188 20.26 -4.77 1.13
N VAL A 189 18.93 -4.91 1.22
CA VAL A 189 18.08 -3.88 1.86
C VAL A 189 18.24 -3.81 3.37
N LYS A 190 18.66 -4.91 4.00
CA LYS A 190 18.97 -4.97 5.43
C LYS A 190 20.07 -3.97 5.82
N GLU A 191 21.03 -3.73 4.93
CA GLU A 191 22.16 -2.82 5.15
C GLU A 191 21.83 -1.34 4.86
N LEU A 192 20.66 -1.05 4.28
CA LEU A 192 20.26 0.33 4.00
C LEU A 192 19.86 1.08 5.28
N PRO A 193 19.98 2.42 5.30
CA PRO A 193 19.40 3.24 6.36
C PRO A 193 17.87 3.32 6.23
N THR A 194 17.21 3.76 7.31
CA THR A 194 15.76 4.00 7.29
C THR A 194 15.36 5.14 6.35
N MET A 195 16.18 6.19 6.29
CA MET A 195 16.08 7.25 5.30
C MET A 195 17.30 7.19 4.37
N VAL A 196 17.07 7.03 3.07
CA VAL A 196 18.13 6.99 2.07
C VAL A 196 18.32 8.39 1.49
N GLU A 197 19.55 8.88 1.51
CA GLU A 197 19.90 10.19 0.95
C GLU A 197 20.39 10.02 -0.49
N ILE A 198 19.81 10.79 -1.41
CA ILE A 198 20.09 10.73 -2.85
C ILE A 198 20.68 12.06 -3.30
N THR A 199 21.81 12.01 -4.00
CA THR A 199 22.37 13.17 -4.70
C THR A 199 22.12 13.03 -6.20
N VAL A 200 21.39 13.97 -6.78
CA VAL A 200 21.18 14.12 -8.22
C VAL A 200 22.14 15.21 -8.72
N PRO A 201 23.14 14.87 -9.55
CA PRO A 201 24.07 15.85 -10.07
C PRO A 201 23.41 16.88 -10.98
N ALA A 202 24.00 18.08 -11.08
CA ALA A 202 23.52 19.14 -11.98
C ALA A 202 23.30 18.64 -13.42
N GLY A 203 22.17 19.01 -14.03
CA GLY A 203 21.78 18.61 -15.37
C GLY A 203 21.41 17.12 -15.54
N LYS A 204 21.48 16.30 -14.48
CA LYS A 204 21.03 14.90 -14.51
C LYS A 204 19.57 14.79 -14.10
N LYS A 205 18.81 14.00 -14.85
CA LYS A 205 17.40 13.69 -14.61
C LYS A 205 17.26 12.70 -13.45
N PHE A 206 16.21 12.85 -12.66
CA PHE A 206 15.73 11.85 -11.70
C PHE A 206 14.22 11.70 -11.79
N THR A 207 13.71 10.46 -11.71
CA THR A 207 12.27 10.16 -11.80
C THR A 207 11.73 9.67 -10.46
N ILE A 208 10.58 10.17 -10.03
CA ILE A 208 9.83 9.69 -8.86
C ILE A 208 8.46 9.17 -9.34
N CYS A 209 8.18 7.91 -9.06
CA CYS A 209 6.90 7.25 -9.30
C CYS A 209 6.19 7.00 -7.96
N GLY A 210 4.87 7.03 -7.98
CA GLY A 210 4.02 6.63 -6.86
C GLY A 210 3.66 5.15 -6.93
N ASP A 211 2.48 4.84 -6.40
CA ASP A 211 1.90 3.51 -6.29
C ASP A 211 1.76 2.86 -7.67
N VAL A 212 1.99 1.54 -7.75
CA VAL A 212 1.86 0.74 -8.97
C VAL A 212 0.87 -0.42 -8.77
N HIS A 213 0.73 -0.93 -7.54
CA HIS A 213 -0.29 -1.90 -7.14
C HIS A 213 -0.45 -3.09 -8.09
N GLY A 214 0.65 -3.75 -8.43
CA GLY A 214 0.62 -4.94 -9.27
C GLY A 214 0.12 -4.72 -10.70
N GLN A 215 0.06 -3.47 -11.20
CA GLN A 215 -0.22 -3.15 -12.59
C GLN A 215 1.05 -3.27 -13.45
N PHE A 216 1.55 -4.51 -13.60
CA PHE A 216 2.82 -4.81 -14.27
C PHE A 216 2.92 -4.25 -15.70
N TYR A 217 1.82 -4.26 -16.45
CA TYR A 217 1.80 -3.77 -17.82
C TYR A 217 1.94 -2.24 -17.88
N ASP A 218 1.35 -1.52 -16.91
CA ASP A 218 1.55 -0.08 -16.76
C ASP A 218 2.94 0.26 -16.25
N LEU A 219 3.54 -0.56 -15.38
CA LEU A 219 4.96 -0.43 -15.02
C LEU A 219 5.85 -0.51 -16.27
N CYS A 220 5.57 -1.46 -17.17
CA CYS A 220 6.29 -1.54 -18.45
C CYS A 220 6.07 -0.30 -19.31
N ASN A 221 4.83 0.22 -19.37
CA ASN A 221 4.51 1.44 -20.09
C ASN A 221 5.32 2.65 -19.57
N ILE A 222 5.47 2.79 -18.25
CA ILE A 222 6.34 3.83 -17.64
C ILE A 222 7.76 3.74 -18.23
N PHE A 223 8.33 2.53 -18.32
CA PHE A 223 9.66 2.34 -18.87
C PHE A 223 9.74 2.57 -20.39
N GLU A 224 8.66 2.32 -21.13
CA GLU A 224 8.57 2.61 -22.55
C GLU A 224 8.52 4.12 -22.82
N ILE A 225 7.75 4.88 -22.07
CA ILE A 225 7.58 6.34 -22.27
C ILE A 225 8.67 7.20 -21.61
N ASN A 226 9.26 6.73 -20.50
CA ASN A 226 10.25 7.50 -19.73
C ASN A 226 11.66 6.90 -19.78
N GLY A 227 11.83 5.79 -20.51
CA GLY A 227 13.08 5.05 -20.68
C GLY A 227 13.30 4.02 -19.58
N MET A 228 13.99 2.93 -19.92
CA MET A 228 14.36 1.88 -18.97
C MET A 228 15.23 2.42 -17.83
N PRO A 229 15.14 1.84 -16.62
CA PRO A 229 16.06 2.15 -15.54
C PRO A 229 17.52 1.90 -15.95
N SER A 230 18.40 2.82 -15.57
CA SER A 230 19.84 2.73 -15.80
C SER A 230 20.59 3.70 -14.88
N GLU A 231 21.93 3.67 -14.91
CA GLU A 231 22.75 4.67 -14.22
C GLU A 231 22.49 6.11 -14.71
N THR A 232 22.04 6.29 -15.95
CA THR A 232 21.73 7.59 -16.54
C THR A 232 20.25 7.96 -16.51
N ASN A 233 19.39 7.03 -16.08
CA ASN A 233 17.95 7.24 -15.95
C ASN A 233 17.45 6.61 -14.63
N PRO A 234 17.76 7.26 -13.48
CA PRO A 234 17.41 6.74 -12.17
C PRO A 234 15.92 6.93 -11.83
N TYR A 235 15.41 6.01 -11.00
CA TYR A 235 14.03 5.97 -10.54
C TYR A 235 13.94 5.78 -9.03
N LEU A 236 12.95 6.43 -8.41
CA LEU A 236 12.43 6.10 -7.09
C LEU A 236 10.97 5.66 -7.23
N PHE A 237 10.63 4.46 -6.80
CA PHE A 237 9.24 4.01 -6.63
C PHE A 237 8.85 4.13 -5.16
N ASN A 238 7.84 4.96 -4.89
CA ASN A 238 7.50 5.41 -3.55
C ASN A 238 6.40 4.55 -2.88
N GLY A 239 6.69 3.27 -2.70
CA GLY A 239 5.82 2.30 -2.02
C GLY A 239 4.67 1.77 -2.88
N ASP A 240 3.94 0.81 -2.31
CA ASP A 240 2.71 0.22 -2.85
C ASP A 240 2.92 -0.37 -4.25
N PHE A 241 3.86 -1.31 -4.31
CA PHE A 241 4.21 -2.05 -5.51
C PHE A 241 3.25 -3.19 -5.79
N VAL A 242 2.66 -3.74 -4.73
CA VAL A 242 1.86 -4.97 -4.73
C VAL A 242 0.43 -4.71 -4.24
N ASP A 243 -0.34 -5.78 -4.17
CA ASP A 243 -1.76 -5.81 -3.84
C ASP A 243 -2.64 -5.13 -4.89
N ARG A 244 -3.94 -5.44 -4.85
CA ARG A 244 -4.97 -4.95 -5.79
C ARG A 244 -4.83 -5.51 -7.19
N GLY A 245 -3.82 -5.08 -7.93
CA GLY A 245 -3.54 -5.62 -9.25
C GLY A 245 -3.08 -7.06 -9.15
N SER A 246 -3.51 -7.87 -10.13
CA SER A 246 -3.30 -9.31 -10.14
C SER A 246 -1.98 -9.75 -10.80
N PHE A 247 -1.04 -8.81 -10.98
CA PHE A 247 0.31 -9.03 -11.48
C PHE A 247 1.36 -8.46 -10.51
N SER A 248 1.09 -8.57 -9.20
CA SER A 248 1.97 -8.06 -8.14
C SER A 248 3.31 -8.80 -8.11
N VAL A 249 3.31 -10.11 -8.38
CA VAL A 249 4.52 -10.94 -8.44
C VAL A 249 5.45 -10.48 -9.56
N GLU A 250 4.92 -10.25 -10.76
CA GLU A 250 5.69 -9.77 -11.91
C GLU A 250 6.26 -8.37 -11.64
N THR A 251 5.43 -7.50 -11.05
CA THR A 251 5.79 -6.14 -10.66
C THR A 251 6.96 -6.13 -9.66
N ILE A 252 6.83 -6.85 -8.54
CA ILE A 252 7.86 -6.81 -7.49
C ILE A 252 9.16 -7.48 -7.92
N PHE A 253 9.13 -8.60 -8.66
CA PHE A 253 10.36 -9.21 -9.15
C PHE A 253 11.07 -8.35 -10.20
N THR A 254 10.33 -7.60 -11.01
CA THR A 254 10.92 -6.62 -11.94
C THR A 254 11.61 -5.49 -11.19
N MET A 255 10.97 -4.94 -10.16
CA MET A 255 11.55 -3.87 -9.33
C MET A 255 12.78 -4.34 -8.54
N ILE A 256 12.70 -5.52 -7.89
CA ILE A 256 13.84 -6.15 -7.22
C ILE A 256 14.99 -6.37 -8.20
N GLY A 257 14.67 -6.85 -9.41
CA GLY A 257 15.64 -7.07 -10.46
C GLY A 257 16.40 -5.80 -10.83
N PHE A 258 15.71 -4.68 -11.07
CA PHE A 258 16.36 -3.39 -11.31
C PHE A 258 17.09 -2.84 -10.09
N LYS A 259 16.60 -3.08 -8.88
CA LYS A 259 17.29 -2.66 -7.66
C LYS A 259 18.64 -3.35 -7.51
N LEU A 260 18.71 -4.65 -7.78
CA LEU A 260 19.95 -5.41 -7.72
C LEU A 260 20.88 -5.11 -8.92
N LEU A 261 20.32 -4.77 -10.08
CA LEU A 261 21.09 -4.38 -11.27
C LEU A 261 21.68 -2.96 -11.15
N TYR A 262 20.91 -2.02 -10.60
CA TYR A 262 21.27 -0.60 -10.48
C TYR A 262 21.09 -0.09 -9.02
N PRO A 263 21.86 -0.61 -8.05
CA PRO A 263 21.66 -0.36 -6.62
C PRO A 263 21.67 1.11 -6.20
N ASN A 264 22.43 1.95 -6.92
CA ASN A 264 22.55 3.39 -6.63
C ASN A 264 21.70 4.27 -7.55
N HIS A 265 20.83 3.68 -8.38
CA HIS A 265 20.03 4.42 -9.37
C HIS A 265 18.58 3.92 -9.47
N PHE A 266 18.26 2.80 -8.85
CA PHE A 266 16.87 2.35 -8.65
C PHE A 266 16.60 2.31 -7.15
N PHE A 267 15.57 3.02 -6.71
CA PHE A 267 15.24 3.23 -5.31
C PHE A 267 13.80 2.81 -5.05
N MET A 268 13.55 2.31 -3.84
CA MET A 268 12.26 1.73 -3.43
C MET A 268 11.99 2.17 -2.00
N SER A 269 10.91 2.92 -1.77
CA SER A 269 10.38 3.18 -0.42
C SER A 269 9.38 2.11 -0.04
N ARG A 270 9.22 1.83 1.26
CA ARG A 270 8.12 1.04 1.77
C ARG A 270 6.81 1.84 1.68
N GLY A 271 5.74 1.23 1.19
CA GLY A 271 4.37 1.71 1.33
C GLY A 271 3.59 0.94 2.40
N ASN A 272 2.34 1.29 2.63
CA ASN A 272 1.51 0.57 3.61
C ASN A 272 1.15 -0.83 3.11
N HIS A 273 1.08 -1.05 1.79
CA HIS A 273 0.84 -2.37 1.21
C HIS A 273 2.05 -3.31 1.26
N GLU A 274 3.25 -2.85 1.57
CA GLU A 274 4.38 -3.72 1.94
C GLU A 274 4.31 -4.15 3.42
N SER A 275 3.14 -4.64 3.83
CA SER A 275 2.84 -5.12 5.19
C SER A 275 1.99 -6.39 5.19
N ASP A 276 2.18 -7.22 6.22
CA ASP A 276 1.55 -8.54 6.36
C ASP A 276 0.02 -8.47 6.33
N VAL A 277 -0.56 -7.49 7.04
CA VAL A 277 -2.01 -7.33 7.13
C VAL A 277 -2.58 -6.95 5.77
N MET A 278 -1.95 -6.03 5.04
CA MET A 278 -2.42 -5.64 3.71
C MET A 278 -2.31 -6.79 2.72
N ASN A 279 -1.16 -7.49 2.67
CA ASN A 279 -0.94 -8.58 1.71
C ASN A 279 -1.91 -9.76 1.88
N LYS A 280 -2.31 -10.05 3.12
CA LYS A 280 -3.35 -11.04 3.46
C LYS A 280 -4.73 -10.68 2.92
N MET A 281 -5.03 -9.39 2.87
CA MET A 281 -6.35 -8.89 2.52
C MET A 281 -6.46 -8.61 1.02
N TYR A 282 -5.44 -7.98 0.43
CA TYR A 282 -5.52 -7.36 -0.89
C TYR A 282 -4.82 -8.12 -2.01
N GLY A 283 -4.40 -9.35 -1.74
CA GLY A 283 -4.15 -10.35 -2.78
C GLY A 283 -2.71 -10.76 -2.98
N PHE A 284 -1.71 -9.99 -2.52
CA PHE A 284 -0.31 -10.36 -2.75
C PHE A 284 0.07 -11.70 -2.10
N GLU A 285 -0.34 -11.95 -0.85
CA GLU A 285 -0.08 -13.26 -0.21
C GLU A 285 -0.75 -14.40 -1.01
N GLY A 286 -1.98 -14.18 -1.46
CA GLY A 286 -2.72 -15.15 -2.28
C GLY A 286 -2.03 -15.42 -3.61
N GLU A 287 -1.54 -14.37 -4.27
CA GLU A 287 -0.87 -14.44 -5.56
C GLU A 287 0.47 -15.17 -5.45
N VAL A 288 1.28 -14.85 -4.43
CA VAL A 288 2.55 -15.55 -4.16
C VAL A 288 2.31 -17.03 -3.87
N LYS A 289 1.27 -17.39 -3.10
CA LYS A 289 0.92 -18.80 -2.85
C LYS A 289 0.47 -19.52 -4.10
N ALA A 290 -0.30 -18.86 -4.96
CA ALA A 290 -0.79 -19.45 -6.21
C ALA A 290 0.35 -19.66 -7.21
N LYS A 291 1.29 -18.71 -7.32
CA LYS A 291 2.40 -18.77 -8.28
C LYS A 291 3.61 -19.56 -7.76
N TYR A 292 3.82 -19.56 -6.43
CA TYR A 292 4.96 -20.15 -5.72
C TYR A 292 4.54 -20.95 -4.47
N THR A 293 4.86 -20.47 -3.26
CA THR A 293 4.68 -21.19 -1.99
C THR A 293 4.46 -20.24 -0.81
N GLN A 294 3.90 -20.74 0.30
CA GLN A 294 3.81 -19.98 1.56
C GLN A 294 5.20 -19.49 2.03
N GLN A 295 6.24 -20.32 1.93
CA GLN A 295 7.59 -19.96 2.34
C GLN A 295 8.11 -18.71 1.61
N MET A 296 7.77 -18.55 0.32
CA MET A 296 8.15 -17.35 -0.42
C MET A 296 7.38 -16.12 0.05
N SER A 297 6.10 -16.26 0.40
CA SER A 297 5.31 -15.19 0.99
C SER A 297 5.86 -14.74 2.35
N ASP A 298 6.29 -15.68 3.17
CA ASP A 298 6.92 -15.40 4.47
C ASP A 298 8.24 -14.64 4.26
N MET A 299 9.05 -15.04 3.27
CA MET A 299 10.29 -14.34 2.92
C MET A 299 10.05 -12.92 2.37
N PHE A 300 9.01 -12.71 1.56
CA PHE A 300 8.60 -11.35 1.16
C PHE A 300 8.22 -10.50 2.37
N THR A 301 7.48 -11.06 3.32
CA THR A 301 7.06 -10.37 4.55
C THR A 301 8.28 -9.94 5.38
N GLU A 302 9.27 -10.83 5.54
CA GLU A 302 10.56 -10.52 6.18
C GLU A 302 11.32 -9.43 5.42
N THR A 303 11.37 -9.52 4.10
CA THR A 303 12.11 -8.58 3.24
C THR A 303 11.49 -7.18 3.23
N PHE A 304 10.16 -7.09 3.16
CA PHE A 304 9.45 -5.81 3.21
C PHE A 304 9.66 -5.05 4.52
N CYS A 305 9.96 -5.75 5.62
CA CYS A 305 10.34 -5.11 6.89
C CYS A 305 11.65 -4.31 6.79
N TRP A 306 12.53 -4.64 5.85
CA TRP A 306 13.81 -3.97 5.66
C TRP A 306 13.80 -2.83 4.65
N LEU A 307 12.71 -2.63 3.89
CA LEU A 307 12.60 -1.53 2.94
C LEU A 307 12.77 -0.16 3.65
N PRO A 308 13.54 0.79 3.10
CA PRO A 308 13.62 2.16 3.61
C PRO A 308 12.23 2.80 3.70
N LEU A 309 12.01 3.66 4.70
CA LEU A 309 10.70 4.31 4.90
C LEU A 309 10.55 5.59 4.08
N CYS A 310 11.67 6.24 3.72
CA CYS A 310 11.66 7.50 3.00
C CYS A 310 13.01 7.78 2.32
N HIS A 311 13.02 8.80 1.47
CA HIS A 311 14.18 9.27 0.75
C HIS A 311 14.33 10.79 0.88
N LEU A 312 15.56 11.27 0.89
CA LEU A 312 15.88 12.69 0.91
C LEU A 312 16.75 13.04 -0.31
N ILE A 313 16.18 13.76 -1.27
CA ILE A 313 16.85 14.09 -2.53
C ILE A 313 17.45 15.49 -2.43
N ASN A 314 18.76 15.59 -2.70
CA ASN A 314 19.56 16.83 -2.65
C ASN A 314 19.42 17.63 -1.34
N GLN A 315 19.09 16.96 -0.23
CA GLN A 315 18.77 17.61 1.07
C GLN A 315 17.59 18.59 1.01
N LYS A 316 16.77 18.56 -0.04
CA LYS A 316 15.72 19.56 -0.31
C LYS A 316 14.35 18.96 -0.53
N ILE A 317 14.27 17.75 -1.08
CA ILE A 317 12.98 17.09 -1.36
C ILE A 317 12.85 15.89 -0.44
N PHE A 318 11.85 15.90 0.43
CA PHE A 318 11.52 14.75 1.26
C PHE A 318 10.48 13.88 0.55
N VAL A 319 10.74 12.58 0.44
CA VAL A 319 9.85 11.63 -0.24
C VAL A 319 9.47 10.50 0.71
N CYS A 320 8.18 10.35 0.98
CA CYS A 320 7.61 9.27 1.80
C CYS A 320 6.30 8.78 1.18
N HIS A 321 5.86 7.55 1.46
CA HIS A 321 4.64 7.02 0.83
C HIS A 321 3.36 7.75 1.30
N GLY A 322 3.11 7.74 2.61
CA GLY A 322 1.96 8.37 3.25
C GLY A 322 2.13 9.87 3.43
N GLY A 323 2.71 10.33 4.53
CA GLY A 323 2.88 11.77 4.74
C GLY A 323 3.56 12.15 6.04
N LEU A 324 3.22 13.35 6.53
CA LEU A 324 3.82 13.92 7.73
C LEU A 324 3.14 13.42 9.02
N PHE A 325 3.64 13.94 10.14
CA PHE A 325 3.49 13.35 11.46
C PHE A 325 2.31 13.92 12.25
N LYS A 326 1.74 13.06 13.10
CA LYS A 326 0.73 13.45 14.08
C LYS A 326 1.28 14.39 15.16
N GLU A 327 2.56 14.24 15.50
CA GLU A 327 3.25 15.07 16.49
C GLU A 327 4.12 16.13 15.79
N ASP A 328 4.21 17.32 16.40
CA ASP A 328 5.15 18.36 15.95
C ASP A 328 6.59 18.04 16.37
N GLY A 329 7.56 18.65 15.69
CA GLY A 329 8.98 18.60 16.08
C GLY A 329 9.74 17.34 15.66
N VAL A 330 9.11 16.41 14.93
CA VAL A 330 9.81 15.27 14.34
C VAL A 330 10.90 15.77 13.39
N THR A 331 12.14 15.34 13.60
CA THR A 331 13.30 15.73 12.80
C THR A 331 13.70 14.64 11.80
N LEU A 332 14.53 15.00 10.81
CA LEU A 332 15.17 14.01 9.94
C LEU A 332 16.00 12.96 10.73
N ASP A 333 16.55 13.32 11.89
CA ASP A 333 17.32 12.41 12.73
C ASP A 333 16.42 11.40 13.47
N ASP A 334 15.24 11.83 13.92
CA ASP A 334 14.24 10.93 14.50
C ASP A 334 13.76 9.88 13.48
N ILE A 335 13.59 10.31 12.22
CA ILE A 335 13.25 9.41 11.11
C ILE A 335 14.40 8.41 10.86
N LYS A 336 15.66 8.86 10.80
CA LYS A 336 16.83 7.98 10.62
C LYS A 336 16.93 6.92 11.72
N LYS A 337 16.60 7.28 12.96
CA LYS A 337 16.65 6.40 14.14
C LYS A 337 15.46 5.46 14.27
N THR A 338 14.41 5.63 13.46
CA THR A 338 13.22 4.79 13.51
C THR A 338 13.56 3.35 13.11
N ASN A 339 13.32 2.40 14.03
CA ASN A 339 13.52 0.98 13.78
C ASN A 339 12.43 0.44 12.84
N ARG A 340 12.79 0.24 11.58
CA ARG A 340 11.86 -0.18 10.52
C ARG A 340 11.65 -1.68 10.39
N ASN A 341 12.56 -2.52 10.91
CA ASN A 341 12.51 -3.98 10.76
C ASN A 341 11.43 -4.63 11.64
N ARG A 342 10.18 -4.35 11.29
CA ARG A 342 8.96 -4.79 11.96
C ARG A 342 7.76 -4.53 11.05
N GLN A 343 6.61 -5.06 11.44
CA GLN A 343 5.34 -4.58 10.90
C GLN A 343 5.07 -3.14 11.38
N PRO A 344 4.41 -2.30 10.55
CA PRO A 344 4.04 -0.94 10.96
C PRO A 344 3.23 -0.97 12.27
N PRO A 345 3.59 -0.15 13.27
CA PRO A 345 2.77 0.04 14.46
C PRO A 345 1.47 0.77 14.15
N ASP A 346 0.54 0.79 15.12
CA ASP A 346 -0.72 1.55 15.03
C ASP A 346 -0.50 3.09 15.14
N GLU A 347 0.67 3.53 15.62
CA GLU A 347 1.01 4.95 15.83
C GLU A 347 2.53 5.21 15.75
N GLY A 348 2.91 6.49 15.66
CA GLY A 348 4.30 6.96 15.64
C GLY A 348 4.86 7.17 14.23
N ILE A 349 6.13 7.59 14.15
CA ILE A 349 6.81 8.03 12.91
C ILE A 349 6.63 7.03 11.76
N MET A 350 6.87 5.74 12.01
CA MET A 350 6.73 4.69 10.99
C MET A 350 5.29 4.55 10.48
N CYS A 351 4.29 4.71 11.37
CA CYS A 351 2.88 4.68 10.98
C CYS A 351 2.56 5.87 10.08
N ASP A 352 2.92 7.08 10.52
CA ASP A 352 2.57 8.33 9.84
C ASP A 352 3.21 8.42 8.44
N LEU A 353 4.48 8.00 8.30
CA LEU A 353 5.19 7.95 7.01
C LEU A 353 4.51 7.04 5.99
N LEU A 354 3.72 6.06 6.43
CA LEU A 354 3.07 5.08 5.57
C LEU A 354 1.57 5.35 5.38
N TRP A 355 0.92 6.11 6.28
CA TRP A 355 -0.55 6.18 6.33
C TRP A 355 -1.16 7.59 6.38
N SER A 356 -0.38 8.63 6.68
CA SER A 356 -0.93 9.98 6.80
C SER A 356 -1.31 10.56 5.43
N ASP A 357 -2.34 11.42 5.42
CA ASP A 357 -2.82 12.11 4.22
C ASP A 357 -2.81 13.65 4.41
N PRO A 358 -2.55 14.45 3.38
CA PRO A 358 -2.74 15.90 3.45
C PRO A 358 -4.22 16.28 3.61
N GLN A 359 -4.50 17.42 4.24
CA GLN A 359 -5.83 18.03 4.29
C GLN A 359 -5.77 19.52 3.92
N PRO A 360 -6.83 20.09 3.33
CA PRO A 360 -6.79 21.48 2.85
C PRO A 360 -6.83 22.53 3.97
N ILE A 361 -7.25 22.14 5.18
CA ILE A 361 -7.39 23.05 6.34
C ILE A 361 -6.20 22.91 7.28
N ASP A 362 -5.83 24.00 7.94
CA ASP A 362 -4.76 24.01 8.95
C ASP A 362 -5.06 23.05 10.12
N GLY A 363 -3.99 22.63 10.78
CA GLY A 363 -4.01 21.72 11.91
C GLY A 363 -3.94 20.25 11.51
N ARG A 364 -4.48 19.40 12.39
CA ARG A 364 -4.50 17.95 12.22
C ARG A 364 -5.89 17.40 12.51
N SER A 365 -6.26 16.36 11.79
CA SER A 365 -7.52 15.62 12.02
C SER A 365 -7.26 14.12 12.12
N PRO A 366 -8.16 13.35 12.75
CA PRO A 366 -8.13 11.91 12.66
C PRO A 366 -8.12 11.45 11.19
N SER A 367 -7.31 10.46 10.86
CA SER A 367 -7.28 9.90 9.50
C SER A 367 -8.63 9.28 9.14
N LYS A 368 -9.14 9.60 7.95
CA LYS A 368 -10.31 8.93 7.36
C LYS A 368 -10.08 7.43 7.18
N ARG A 369 -8.82 7.01 7.07
CA ARG A 369 -8.40 5.61 7.00
C ARG A 369 -8.45 4.91 8.35
N GLY A 370 -8.47 5.66 9.46
CA GLY A 370 -8.49 5.10 10.83
C GLY A 370 -7.12 4.76 11.40
N VAL A 371 -6.05 5.08 10.66
CA VAL A 371 -4.63 4.90 10.99
C VAL A 371 -3.83 6.05 10.37
N GLY A 372 -2.77 6.52 11.05
CA GLY A 372 -2.09 7.78 10.72
C GLY A 372 -2.92 9.02 11.10
N CYS A 373 -2.62 10.16 10.48
CA CYS A 373 -3.36 11.42 10.66
C CYS A 373 -3.63 12.13 9.34
N GLN A 374 -4.53 13.12 9.38
CA GLN A 374 -4.57 14.14 8.35
C GLN A 374 -3.77 15.37 8.81
N PHE A 375 -2.97 15.97 7.93
CA PHE A 375 -2.11 17.12 8.26
C PHE A 375 -2.30 18.29 7.29
N GLY A 376 -2.42 19.50 7.84
CA GLY A 376 -2.71 20.72 7.09
C GLY A 376 -1.50 21.41 6.44
N PRO A 377 -1.76 22.53 5.74
CA PRO A 377 -0.73 23.36 5.15
C PRO A 377 0.27 23.89 6.19
N ASP A 378 -0.20 24.33 7.37
CA ASP A 378 0.65 24.85 8.43
C ASP A 378 1.62 23.79 8.99
N VAL A 379 1.18 22.54 9.12
CA VAL A 379 2.03 21.41 9.54
C VAL A 379 3.15 21.18 8.53
N THR A 380 2.81 21.22 7.24
CA THR A 380 3.79 21.04 6.16
C THR A 380 4.81 22.16 6.14
N ALA A 381 4.34 23.41 6.19
CA ALA A 381 5.20 24.59 6.15
C ALA A 381 6.18 24.61 7.34
N LYS A 382 5.69 24.41 8.57
CA LYS A 382 6.51 24.37 9.79
C LYS A 382 7.55 23.26 9.75
N TRP A 383 7.16 22.06 9.31
CA TRP A 383 8.07 20.93 9.25
C TRP A 383 9.16 21.11 8.19
N CYS A 384 8.77 21.60 7.01
CA CYS A 384 9.70 21.91 5.92
C CYS A 384 10.72 22.97 6.34
N GLU A 385 10.27 24.07 6.95
CA GLU A 385 11.14 25.12 7.47
C GLU A 385 12.12 24.58 8.53
N ALA A 386 11.62 23.83 9.51
CA ALA A 386 12.44 23.30 10.61
C ALA A 386 13.52 22.30 10.15
N ASN A 387 13.30 21.60 9.03
CA ASN A 387 14.20 20.58 8.50
C ASN A 387 14.96 21.02 7.24
N GLY A 388 14.80 22.28 6.80
CA GLY A 388 15.47 22.81 5.60
C GLY A 388 15.01 22.19 4.27
N ILE A 389 13.79 21.64 4.26
CA ILE A 389 13.14 20.98 3.11
C ILE A 389 12.34 22.01 2.32
N GLU A 390 12.38 21.93 0.98
CA GLU A 390 11.60 22.79 0.10
C GLU A 390 10.15 22.31 -0.03
N TYR A 391 9.99 21.01 -0.28
CA TYR A 391 8.66 20.38 -0.40
C TYR A 391 8.71 18.87 -0.14
N VAL A 392 7.53 18.32 0.11
CA VAL A 392 7.29 16.88 0.30
C VAL A 392 6.68 16.29 -0.97
N VAL A 393 7.15 15.11 -1.38
CA VAL A 393 6.48 14.26 -2.37
C VAL A 393 5.95 13.02 -1.66
N ARG A 394 4.69 12.70 -1.91
CA ARG A 394 4.03 11.50 -1.40
C ARG A 394 3.14 10.83 -2.44
N SER A 395 2.58 9.67 -2.11
CA SER A 395 1.78 8.86 -3.04
C SER A 395 0.41 8.49 -2.45
N HIS A 396 0.09 7.22 -2.18
CA HIS A 396 -0.95 6.71 -1.25
C HIS A 396 -2.43 7.09 -1.51
N GLU A 397 -2.72 8.14 -2.26
CA GLU A 397 -4.06 8.55 -2.69
C GLU A 397 -4.14 8.59 -4.21
N VAL A 398 -5.12 7.88 -4.76
CA VAL A 398 -5.48 7.98 -6.18
C VAL A 398 -5.90 9.42 -6.51
N LYS A 399 -5.38 9.94 -7.63
CA LYS A 399 -5.71 11.28 -8.14
C LYS A 399 -6.20 11.20 -9.58
N PRO A 400 -7.24 11.94 -9.98
CA PRO A 400 -7.78 11.89 -11.35
C PRO A 400 -6.72 12.08 -12.44
N GLU A 401 -5.82 13.04 -12.28
CA GLU A 401 -4.73 13.32 -13.24
C GLU A 401 -3.42 12.56 -12.91
N GLY A 402 -3.45 11.63 -11.96
CA GLY A 402 -2.29 10.91 -11.45
C GLY A 402 -1.40 11.73 -10.51
N TYR A 403 -1.72 13.01 -10.28
CA TYR A 403 -1.02 13.86 -9.31
C TYR A 403 -1.93 14.95 -8.77
N GLU A 404 -1.53 15.56 -7.65
CA GLU A 404 -2.18 16.75 -7.09
C GLU A 404 -1.16 17.60 -6.33
N MET A 405 -1.27 18.92 -6.46
CA MET A 405 -0.51 19.87 -5.67
C MET A 405 -1.33 20.33 -4.47
N HIS A 406 -0.80 20.11 -3.28
CA HIS A 406 -1.38 20.51 -2.01
C HIS A 406 -0.57 21.65 -1.37
N HIS A 407 -1.14 22.26 -0.33
CA HIS A 407 -0.43 23.11 0.63
C HIS A 407 0.45 24.17 -0.05
N ASN A 408 -0.12 24.88 -1.03
CA ASN A 408 0.55 25.95 -1.77
C ASN A 408 1.87 25.53 -2.45
N GLY A 409 1.98 24.27 -2.90
CA GLY A 409 3.17 23.76 -3.58
C GLY A 409 4.25 23.21 -2.65
N GLN A 410 3.96 23.00 -1.36
CA GLN A 410 4.89 22.36 -0.43
C GLN A 410 4.61 20.88 -0.18
N CYS A 411 3.51 20.34 -0.71
CA CYS A 411 3.20 18.91 -0.66
C CYS A 411 2.61 18.46 -2.01
N TYR A 412 3.16 17.42 -2.60
CA TYR A 412 2.72 16.86 -3.88
C TYR A 412 2.33 15.40 -3.72
N THR A 413 1.16 15.04 -4.24
CA THR A 413 0.78 13.64 -4.42
C THR A 413 1.13 13.21 -5.84
N VAL A 414 1.76 12.04 -6.01
CA VAL A 414 1.98 11.36 -7.30
C VAL A 414 1.51 9.91 -7.20
N PHE A 415 0.77 9.44 -8.20
CA PHE A 415 0.16 8.10 -8.23
C PHE A 415 0.36 7.49 -9.61
N SER A 416 0.97 6.31 -9.69
CA SER A 416 1.47 5.73 -10.95
C SER A 416 0.69 4.50 -11.43
N ALA A 417 -0.50 4.26 -10.88
CA ALA A 417 -1.43 3.21 -11.31
C ALA A 417 -2.62 3.85 -12.08
N PRO A 418 -2.53 3.98 -13.42
CA PRO A 418 -3.64 4.50 -14.22
C PRO A 418 -4.81 3.52 -14.23
N ASN A 419 -6.04 4.05 -14.37
CA ASN A 419 -7.28 3.28 -14.30
C ASN A 419 -7.29 2.28 -13.12
N TYR A 420 -6.98 2.78 -11.93
CA TYR A 420 -6.74 1.95 -10.76
C TYR A 420 -7.87 0.94 -10.53
N CYS A 421 -7.48 -0.32 -10.29
CA CYS A 421 -8.41 -1.45 -10.15
C CYS A 421 -9.41 -1.59 -11.32
N ASP A 422 -9.03 -1.21 -12.53
CA ASP A 422 -9.83 -1.27 -13.76
C ASP A 422 -11.17 -0.50 -13.71
N GLN A 423 -11.33 0.41 -12.74
CA GLN A 423 -12.62 1.04 -12.43
C GLN A 423 -12.54 2.55 -12.21
N MET A 424 -11.40 3.05 -11.73
CA MET A 424 -11.31 4.43 -11.26
C MET A 424 -11.16 5.45 -12.40
N ASN A 425 -10.80 5.02 -13.62
CA ASN A 425 -10.60 5.88 -14.80
C ASN A 425 -9.66 7.08 -14.59
N ASN A 426 -8.79 7.03 -13.57
CA ASN A 426 -7.76 8.03 -13.35
C ASN A 426 -6.58 7.85 -14.32
N LYS A 427 -5.82 8.91 -14.55
CA LYS A 427 -4.47 8.82 -15.12
C LYS A 427 -3.47 8.35 -14.07
N GLY A 428 -2.36 7.80 -14.53
CA GLY A 428 -1.14 7.67 -13.73
C GLY A 428 -0.23 8.86 -14.01
N ALA A 429 0.70 9.16 -13.12
CA ALA A 429 1.74 10.15 -13.38
C ALA A 429 3.07 9.75 -12.74
N PHE A 430 4.14 10.35 -13.22
CA PHE A 430 5.45 10.36 -12.56
C PHE A 430 6.02 11.79 -12.56
N ILE A 431 6.90 12.07 -11.61
CA ILE A 431 7.61 13.35 -11.48
C ILE A 431 9.01 13.20 -12.07
N THR A 432 9.47 14.22 -12.78
CA THR A 432 10.87 14.39 -13.18
C THR A 432 11.44 15.68 -12.61
N ILE A 433 12.69 15.62 -12.16
CA ILE A 433 13.49 16.77 -11.71
C ILE A 433 14.88 16.72 -12.36
N THR A 434 15.62 17.82 -12.35
CA THR A 434 17.06 17.82 -12.63
C THR A 434 17.85 18.31 -11.42
N GLY A 435 19.09 17.86 -11.26
CA GLY A 435 19.87 18.19 -10.04
C GLY A 435 20.14 19.69 -9.83
N ASP A 436 20.06 20.49 -10.89
CA ASP A 436 20.18 21.95 -10.92
C ASP A 436 18.83 22.68 -10.92
N ASN A 437 17.72 21.97 -11.18
CA ASN A 437 16.36 22.49 -11.06
C ASN A 437 15.46 21.43 -10.43
N LEU A 438 15.27 21.58 -9.12
CA LEU A 438 14.46 20.70 -8.29
C LEU A 438 12.95 20.96 -8.43
N SER A 439 12.49 21.78 -9.38
CA SER A 439 11.06 21.97 -9.61
C SER A 439 10.41 20.69 -10.15
N PRO A 440 9.31 20.19 -9.56
CA PRO A 440 8.69 18.95 -10.02
C PRO A 440 7.98 19.14 -11.36
N ARG A 441 8.35 18.34 -12.35
CA ARG A 441 7.63 18.23 -13.62
C ARG A 441 6.84 16.94 -13.68
N PHE A 442 5.51 17.07 -13.67
CA PHE A 442 4.58 15.95 -13.79
C PHE A 442 4.41 15.50 -15.24
N THR A 443 4.42 14.19 -15.47
CA THR A 443 4.07 13.58 -16.76
C THR A 443 2.92 12.60 -16.53
N PRO A 444 1.68 12.96 -16.88
CA PRO A 444 0.56 12.04 -16.81
C PRO A 444 0.57 11.04 -17.97
N PHE A 445 0.02 9.85 -17.75
CA PHE A 445 -0.12 8.79 -18.73
C PHE A 445 -1.39 7.97 -18.49
N ASP A 446 -1.93 7.39 -19.57
CA ASP A 446 -3.13 6.56 -19.54
C ASP A 446 -2.77 5.07 -19.35
N ALA A 447 -3.76 4.27 -18.93
CA ALA A 447 -3.61 2.83 -18.73
C ALA A 447 -3.39 2.11 -20.07
N VAL A 448 -2.64 1.01 -20.04
CA VAL A 448 -2.45 0.13 -21.20
C VAL A 448 -3.21 -1.18 -21.06
N PRO A 449 -3.54 -1.86 -22.19
CA PRO A 449 -4.18 -3.17 -22.13
C PRO A 449 -3.34 -4.21 -21.37
N HIS A 450 -4.00 -5.04 -20.58
CA HIS A 450 -3.42 -6.20 -19.89
C HIS A 450 -4.28 -7.46 -20.11
N PRO A 451 -3.77 -8.67 -19.82
CA PRO A 451 -4.56 -9.90 -19.87
C PRO A 451 -5.81 -9.83 -18.99
N LYS A 452 -6.84 -10.58 -19.38
CA LYS A 452 -8.14 -10.64 -18.69
C LYS A 452 -8.04 -11.42 -17.38
N LEU A 453 -7.46 -10.79 -16.37
CA LEU A 453 -7.42 -11.24 -14.99
C LEU A 453 -7.92 -10.07 -14.13
N PRO A 454 -9.10 -10.18 -13.48
CA PRO A 454 -9.65 -9.06 -12.74
C PRO A 454 -8.73 -8.65 -11.58
N PRO A 455 -8.79 -7.38 -11.13
CA PRO A 455 -8.16 -6.98 -9.88
C PRO A 455 -8.66 -7.84 -8.73
N MET A 456 -7.83 -7.99 -7.70
CA MET A 456 -8.16 -8.72 -6.48
C MET A 456 -8.49 -10.20 -6.71
N ALA A 457 -8.06 -10.79 -7.84
CA ALA A 457 -8.33 -12.20 -8.17
C ALA A 457 -7.79 -13.19 -7.13
N TYR A 458 -6.75 -12.78 -6.39
CA TYR A 458 -6.10 -13.56 -5.34
C TYR A 458 -6.41 -13.05 -3.93
N ALA A 459 -7.23 -12.00 -3.80
CA ALA A 459 -7.60 -11.42 -2.51
C ALA A 459 -8.49 -12.38 -1.70
N ASN A 460 -8.50 -12.16 -0.39
CA ASN A 460 -9.33 -12.97 0.48
C ASN A 460 -10.81 -12.56 0.31
N SER A 461 -11.63 -13.50 -0.18
CA SER A 461 -13.05 -13.27 -0.49
C SER A 461 -13.88 -12.81 0.71
N LEU A 462 -13.41 -13.06 1.93
CA LEU A 462 -14.10 -12.68 3.17
C LEU A 462 -14.12 -11.17 3.43
N PHE A 463 -13.28 -10.40 2.74
CA PHE A 463 -13.27 -8.94 2.86
C PHE A 463 -14.24 -8.26 1.87
N GLY A 464 -14.93 -9.02 1.01
CA GLY A 464 -16.08 -8.51 0.24
C GLY A 464 -15.71 -7.50 -0.86
N PHE A 465 -14.52 -7.68 -1.45
CA PHE A 465 -14.03 -6.89 -2.59
C PHE A 465 -14.56 -7.37 -3.95
N ASN A 466 -15.22 -8.54 -3.99
CA ASN A 466 -15.86 -9.11 -5.18
C ASN A 466 -17.36 -8.83 -5.22
#